data_AF-A0A8C8Y3D9-F1
#
_entry.id   AF-A0A8C8Y3D9-F1
#
_cell.length_a   1.000
_cell.length_b   1.000
_cell.length_c   1.000
_cell.angle_alpha   90.00
_cell.angle_beta   90.00
_cell.angle_gamma   90.00
#
_symmetry.space_group_name_H-M   'P 1'
#
loop_
_entity.id
_entity.type
_entity.pdbx_description
1 polymer ?
#
loop_
_entity_poly.entity_id
_entity_poly.type
_entity_poly.pdbx_seq_one_letter_code
_entity_poly.pdbx_strand_id
1 'polypeptide(L)'
;MVMHISKKRKSMADGIFKAELNEFLTQELAEHGYSGVESFMLKRWPQEICVPVSRQSLLHTLLGGLAVQRACYGVLWFIMKTGAKGCEVVVSGTLEGHRAKSMMFVDGLMIHSGDSVNYYIDTAVYYVLLRQGVLGIKVKFMIPWDPDGEIGPKKLALRSPCLIM
;
A
#
# COMPACT_ATOMS: atom_id res chain seq x y z
N MET A 1 -30.17 -11.89 -25.94
CA MET A 1 -31.23 -10.94 -25.50
C MET A 1 -30.58 -9.97 -24.52
N VAL A 2 -30.38 -8.71 -24.92
CA VAL A 2 -29.72 -7.72 -24.07
C VAL A 2 -30.77 -7.16 -23.11
N MET A 3 -30.60 -7.39 -21.80
CA MET A 3 -31.49 -6.81 -20.81
C MET A 3 -31.26 -5.30 -20.74
N HIS A 4 -32.32 -4.51 -20.95
CA HIS A 4 -32.25 -3.05 -20.90
C HIS A 4 -32.16 -2.60 -19.43
N ILE A 5 -30.94 -2.54 -18.90
CA ILE A 5 -30.64 -2.15 -17.52
C ILE A 5 -30.39 -0.64 -17.43
N SER A 6 -30.84 -0.01 -16.35
CA SER A 6 -30.62 1.43 -16.13
C SER A 6 -29.13 1.75 -15.95
N LYS A 7 -28.69 2.94 -16.40
CA LYS A 7 -27.28 3.36 -16.31
C LYS A 7 -26.70 3.25 -14.88
N LYS A 8 -27.52 3.55 -13.86
CA LYS A 8 -27.14 3.43 -12.43
C LYS A 8 -26.93 1.98 -12.00
N ARG A 9 -27.81 1.05 -12.42
CA ARG A 9 -27.67 -0.37 -12.06
C ARG A 9 -26.49 -1.00 -12.80
N LYS A 10 -26.23 -0.57 -14.04
CA LYS A 10 -25.05 -1.01 -14.78
C LYS A 10 -23.75 -0.57 -14.10
N SER A 11 -23.63 0.70 -13.71
CA SER A 11 -22.42 1.18 -13.01
C SER A 11 -22.20 0.50 -11.65
N MET A 12 -23.27 0.19 -10.93
CA MET A 12 -23.17 -0.57 -9.68
C MET A 12 -22.72 -2.02 -9.95
N ALA A 13 -23.31 -2.70 -10.92
CA ALA A 13 -22.93 -4.07 -11.28
C ALA A 13 -21.47 -4.15 -11.75
N ASP A 14 -21.03 -3.22 -12.60
CA ASP A 14 -19.64 -3.14 -13.08
C ASP A 14 -18.67 -2.89 -11.91
N GLY A 15 -19.06 -2.06 -10.93
CA GLY A 15 -18.27 -1.79 -9.73
C GLY A 15 -18.16 -2.98 -8.79
N ILE A 16 -19.26 -3.69 -8.55
CA ILE A 16 -19.29 -4.92 -7.73
C ILE A 16 -18.40 -5.98 -8.38
N PHE A 17 -18.55 -6.19 -9.68
CA PHE A 17 -17.76 -7.17 -10.42
C PHE A 17 -16.26 -6.87 -10.34
N LYS A 18 -15.87 -5.59 -10.46
CA LYS A 18 -14.48 -5.19 -10.32
C LYS A 18 -13.93 -5.43 -8.90
N ALA A 19 -14.73 -5.18 -7.87
CA ALA A 19 -14.33 -5.41 -6.48
C ALA A 19 -14.14 -6.90 -6.19
N GLU A 20 -15.09 -7.74 -6.60
CA GLU A 20 -15.03 -9.20 -6.45
C GLU A 20 -13.82 -9.80 -7.17
N LEU A 21 -13.57 -9.40 -8.41
CA LEU A 21 -12.39 -9.84 -9.16
C LEU A 21 -11.09 -9.42 -8.47
N ASN A 22 -11.03 -8.20 -7.94
CA ASN A 22 -9.83 -7.72 -7.27
C ASN A 22 -9.57 -8.47 -5.96
N GLU A 23 -10.61 -8.78 -5.20
CA GLU A 23 -10.49 -9.58 -3.98
C GLU A 23 -10.05 -11.01 -4.31
N PHE A 24 -10.70 -11.64 -5.28
CA PHE A 24 -10.35 -12.99 -5.76
C PHE A 24 -8.88 -13.08 -6.19
N LEU A 25 -8.44 -12.14 -7.03
CA LEU A 25 -7.06 -12.13 -7.53
C LEU A 25 -6.04 -11.77 -6.45
N THR A 26 -6.42 -10.97 -5.45
CA THR A 26 -5.54 -10.66 -4.33
C THR A 26 -5.31 -11.88 -3.44
N GLN A 27 -6.30 -12.76 -3.31
CA GLN A 27 -6.18 -14.01 -2.56
C GLN A 27 -5.38 -15.06 -3.35
N GLU A 28 -5.75 -15.31 -4.60
CA GLU A 28 -5.12 -16.34 -5.44
C GLU A 28 -3.66 -15.99 -5.79
N LEU A 29 -3.41 -14.74 -6.19
CA LEU A 29 -2.08 -14.27 -6.58
C LEU A 29 -1.34 -13.58 -5.42
N ALA A 30 -1.72 -13.89 -4.17
CA ALA A 30 -1.07 -13.36 -2.99
C ALA A 30 0.45 -13.65 -3.03
N GLU A 31 0.84 -14.85 -3.47
CA GLU A 31 2.24 -15.29 -3.53
C GLU A 31 3.08 -14.55 -4.57
N HIS A 32 2.46 -14.03 -5.64
CA HIS A 32 3.15 -13.38 -6.75
C HIS A 32 3.19 -11.85 -6.67
N GLY A 33 2.70 -11.26 -5.56
CA GLY A 33 2.75 -9.81 -5.37
C GLY A 33 1.78 -9.07 -6.29
N TYR A 34 0.51 -9.47 -6.30
CA TYR A 34 -0.52 -8.82 -7.10
C TYR A 34 -0.73 -7.34 -6.72
N SER A 35 -0.75 -6.45 -7.71
CA SER A 35 -0.86 -5.00 -7.53
C SER A 35 -2.24 -4.40 -7.86
N GLY A 36 -3.12 -5.16 -8.52
CA GLY A 36 -4.48 -4.74 -8.89
C GLY A 36 -4.81 -4.93 -10.37
N VAL A 37 -6.10 -5.06 -10.70
CA VAL A 37 -6.59 -5.47 -12.04
C VAL A 37 -6.35 -4.39 -13.12
N GLU A 38 -6.44 -3.10 -12.75
CA GLU A 38 -6.29 -1.98 -13.69
C GLU A 38 -4.83 -1.66 -14.05
N SER A 39 -3.89 -2.40 -13.47
CA SER A 39 -2.45 -2.16 -13.61
C SER A 39 -1.87 -2.47 -14.98
N PHE A 40 -2.67 -2.99 -15.92
CA PHE A 40 -2.16 -3.63 -17.12
C PHE A 40 -2.14 -2.78 -18.40
N MET A 41 -2.70 -1.56 -18.42
CA MET A 41 -2.86 -0.83 -19.70
C MET A 41 -2.02 0.44 -19.91
N LEU A 42 -1.31 0.97 -18.92
CA LEU A 42 -0.41 2.10 -19.13
C LEU A 42 0.85 1.87 -18.29
N LYS A 43 2.02 1.98 -18.95
CA LYS A 43 3.39 1.88 -18.41
C LYS A 43 3.42 2.12 -16.90
N ARG A 44 3.48 1.05 -16.13
CA ARG A 44 3.51 1.14 -14.67
C ARG A 44 4.96 1.13 -14.21
N TRP A 45 5.26 2.07 -13.33
CA TRP A 45 6.30 2.06 -12.30
C TRP A 45 7.00 0.72 -12.03
N PRO A 46 8.26 0.72 -11.58
CA PRO A 46 8.88 -0.50 -11.06
C PRO A 46 7.98 -1.10 -9.98
N GLN A 47 7.77 -2.42 -10.01
CA GLN A 47 6.92 -3.17 -9.06
C GLN A 47 7.26 -2.88 -7.59
N GLU A 48 8.45 -2.33 -7.36
CA GLU A 48 9.08 -2.08 -6.09
C GLU A 48 8.42 -0.95 -5.25
N ILE A 49 7.69 -0.02 -5.87
CA ILE A 49 7.00 1.10 -5.18
C ILE A 49 5.53 0.73 -4.84
N CYS A 50 5.09 -0.47 -5.25
CA CYS A 50 3.72 -0.90 -5.05
C CYS A 50 3.49 -1.44 -3.63
N VAL A 51 2.58 -0.82 -2.88
CA VAL A 51 2.27 -1.20 -1.49
C VAL A 51 1.89 -2.69 -1.30
N PRO A 52 1.00 -3.30 -2.11
CA PRO A 52 0.69 -4.72 -1.95
C PRO A 52 1.87 -5.66 -2.23
N VAL A 53 2.83 -5.25 -3.07
CA VAL A 53 4.06 -6.02 -3.32
C VAL A 53 4.97 -5.97 -2.10
N SER A 54 5.26 -4.78 -1.58
CA SER A 54 6.11 -4.63 -0.38
C SER A 54 5.48 -5.28 0.86
N ARG A 55 4.14 -5.25 0.97
CA ARG A 55 3.37 -6.01 1.97
C ARG A 55 3.67 -7.50 1.89
N GLN A 56 3.69 -8.07 0.69
CA GLN A 56 4.00 -9.48 0.48
C GLN A 56 5.46 -9.83 0.83
N SER A 57 6.40 -8.94 0.50
CA SER A 57 7.80 -9.11 0.88
C SER A 57 7.98 -9.15 2.42
N LEU A 58 7.29 -8.28 3.16
CA LEU A 58 7.29 -8.32 4.64
C LEU A 58 6.74 -9.64 5.18
N LEU A 59 5.66 -10.14 4.60
CA LEU A 59 5.07 -11.43 4.98
C LEU A 59 6.02 -12.58 4.84
N HIS A 60 6.63 -12.72 3.66
CA HIS A 60 7.56 -13.81 3.38
C HIS A 60 8.77 -13.76 4.32
N THR A 61 9.28 -12.55 4.58
CA THR A 61 10.40 -12.30 5.49
C THR A 61 10.05 -12.70 6.94
N LEU A 62 8.84 -12.41 7.40
CA LEU A 62 8.38 -12.74 8.75
C LEU A 62 8.03 -14.23 8.92
N LEU A 63 7.41 -14.86 7.92
CA LEU A 63 7.19 -16.31 7.90
C LEU A 63 8.52 -17.06 7.86
N GLY A 64 9.55 -16.48 7.23
CA GLY A 64 10.93 -16.97 7.25
C GLY A 64 11.63 -16.86 8.62
N GLY A 65 10.96 -16.38 9.67
CA GLY A 65 11.48 -16.36 11.03
C GLY A 65 12.48 -15.24 11.33
N LEU A 66 12.58 -14.22 10.46
CA LEU A 66 13.39 -13.04 10.74
C LEU A 66 12.75 -12.18 11.83
N ALA A 67 13.60 -11.54 12.64
CA ALA A 67 13.14 -10.60 13.65
C ALA A 67 12.38 -9.42 13.02
N VAL A 68 11.27 -9.02 13.64
CA VAL A 68 10.34 -8.02 13.08
C VAL A 68 11.02 -6.70 12.74
N GLN A 69 11.90 -6.21 13.62
CA GLN A 69 12.63 -4.97 13.37
C GLN A 69 13.53 -5.08 12.14
N ARG A 70 14.27 -6.18 12.00
CA ARG A 70 15.19 -6.39 10.87
C ARG A 70 14.43 -6.53 9.54
N ALA A 71 13.28 -7.20 9.56
CA ALA A 71 12.40 -7.30 8.40
C ALA A 71 11.85 -5.92 7.98
N CYS A 72 11.37 -5.13 8.94
CA CYS A 72 10.82 -3.79 8.66
C CYS A 72 11.89 -2.86 8.11
N TYR A 73 13.05 -2.74 8.77
CA TYR A 73 14.13 -1.88 8.28
C TYR A 73 14.63 -2.28 6.89
N GLY A 74 14.69 -3.59 6.58
CA GLY A 74 15.05 -4.05 5.24
C GLY A 74 14.08 -3.57 4.16
N VAL A 75 12.79 -3.58 4.46
CA VAL A 75 11.75 -3.09 3.53
C VAL A 75 11.74 -1.57 3.45
N LEU A 76 11.82 -0.84 4.57
CA LEU A 76 11.92 0.63 4.55
C LEU A 76 13.09 1.10 3.69
N TRP A 77 14.26 0.47 3.85
CA TRP A 77 15.44 0.79 3.02
C TRP A 77 15.18 0.56 1.53
N PHE A 78 14.54 -0.56 1.17
CA PHE A 78 14.22 -0.89 -0.21
C PHE A 78 13.27 0.13 -0.85
N ILE A 79 12.26 0.60 -0.10
CA ILE A 79 11.25 1.54 -0.62
C ILE A 79 11.82 2.95 -0.79
N MET A 80 12.68 3.40 0.13
CA MET A 80 13.37 4.68 -0.04
C MET A 80 14.37 4.64 -1.18
N LYS A 81 15.07 3.51 -1.37
CA LYS A 81 16.01 3.31 -2.48
C LYS A 81 15.31 3.41 -3.85
N THR A 82 14.05 3.00 -3.92
CA THR A 82 13.24 3.05 -5.14
C THR A 82 12.59 4.40 -5.40
N GLY A 83 12.77 5.39 -4.51
CA GLY A 83 12.39 6.78 -4.76
C GLY A 83 11.05 7.20 -4.16
N ALA A 84 10.51 6.46 -3.19
CA ALA A 84 9.41 6.97 -2.37
C ALA A 84 9.86 8.18 -1.53
N LYS A 85 8.96 9.15 -1.31
CA LYS A 85 9.26 10.33 -0.48
C LYS A 85 9.27 10.01 1.02
N GLY A 86 8.52 8.99 1.42
CA GLY A 86 8.49 8.51 2.79
C GLY A 86 7.63 7.28 2.95
N CYS A 87 7.86 6.57 4.04
CA CYS A 87 7.27 5.29 4.35
C CYS A 87 6.93 5.20 5.83
N GLU A 88 5.78 4.62 6.12
CA GLU A 88 5.40 4.22 7.47
C GLU A 88 4.99 2.76 7.48
N VAL A 89 5.60 1.97 8.35
CA VAL A 89 5.21 0.59 8.62
C VAL A 89 4.82 0.49 10.09
N VAL A 90 3.57 0.11 10.34
CA VAL A 90 3.04 -0.13 11.68
C VAL A 90 2.82 -1.61 11.84
N VAL A 91 3.52 -2.23 12.80
CA VAL A 91 3.32 -3.62 13.18
C VAL A 91 2.62 -3.65 14.53
N SER A 92 1.54 -4.40 14.62
CA SER A 92 0.68 -4.51 15.79
C SER A 92 0.47 -5.97 16.13
N GLY A 93 0.52 -6.32 17.41
CA GLY A 93 0.21 -7.68 17.90
C GLY A 93 1.15 -8.14 18.99
N THR A 94 1.15 -9.45 19.28
CA THR A 94 1.96 -10.07 20.32
C THR A 94 3.38 -10.31 19.83
N LEU A 95 4.28 -9.34 20.05
CA LEU A 95 5.66 -9.34 19.54
C LEU A 95 6.64 -9.96 20.54
N GLU A 96 6.75 -9.38 21.73
CA GLU A 96 7.67 -9.80 22.79
C GLU A 96 6.85 -10.03 24.08
N GLY A 97 6.05 -11.10 24.06
CA GLY A 97 5.23 -11.54 25.20
C GLY A 97 3.74 -11.67 24.88
N HIS A 98 2.95 -11.94 25.93
CA HIS A 98 1.51 -12.18 25.81
C HIS A 98 0.67 -10.92 25.60
N ARG A 99 1.24 -9.73 25.85
CA ARG A 99 0.53 -8.46 25.67
C ARG A 99 0.77 -7.90 24.28
N ALA A 100 -0.28 -7.41 23.62
CA ALA A 100 -0.16 -6.73 22.35
C ALA A 100 0.66 -5.44 22.47
N LYS A 101 1.58 -5.23 21.53
CA LYS A 101 2.41 -4.03 21.37
C LYS A 101 2.29 -3.55 19.94
N SER A 102 2.35 -2.23 19.75
CA SER A 102 2.41 -1.62 18.42
C SER A 102 3.76 -0.94 18.24
N MET A 103 4.44 -1.24 17.15
CA MET A 103 5.70 -0.64 16.75
C MET A 103 5.47 0.13 15.45
N MET A 104 5.94 1.38 15.40
CA MET A 104 5.88 2.22 14.21
C MET A 104 7.30 2.45 13.72
N PHE A 105 7.54 2.13 12.45
CA PHE A 105 8.78 2.41 11.73
C PHE A 105 8.45 3.48 10.71
N VAL A 106 9.11 4.63 10.83
CA VAL A 106 8.86 5.81 9.99
C VAL A 106 10.18 6.22 9.37
N ASP A 107 10.18 6.51 8.08
CA ASP A 107 11.32 7.09 7.38
C ASP A 107 10.86 8.01 6.25
N GLY A 108 11.59 9.10 6.01
CA GLY A 108 11.21 10.17 5.08
C GLY A 108 10.04 11.06 5.54
N LEU A 109 9.36 11.69 4.58
CA LEU A 109 8.23 12.59 4.81
C LEU A 109 6.90 11.84 4.75
N MET A 110 6.01 12.05 5.73
CA MET A 110 4.64 11.52 5.69
C MET A 110 3.61 12.59 6.04
N ILE A 111 2.58 12.70 5.18
CA ILE A 111 1.43 13.57 5.41
C ILE A 111 0.36 12.79 6.18
N HIS A 112 -0.21 13.38 7.22
CA HIS A 112 -1.25 12.73 8.02
C HIS A 112 -2.65 13.31 7.82
N SER A 113 -2.73 14.57 7.38
CA SER A 113 -3.96 15.37 7.40
C SER A 113 -4.29 15.96 6.02
N GLY A 114 -5.60 16.13 5.75
CA GLY A 114 -6.14 16.78 4.55
C GLY A 114 -6.43 15.83 3.38
N ASP A 115 -7.06 16.37 2.32
CA ASP A 115 -7.43 15.59 1.13
C ASP A 115 -6.24 14.99 0.39
N SER A 116 -5.05 15.58 0.55
CA SER A 116 -3.80 15.11 -0.05
C SER A 116 -3.46 13.67 0.32
N VAL A 117 -3.91 13.18 1.48
CA VAL A 117 -3.68 11.80 1.93
C VAL A 117 -4.22 10.79 0.93
N ASN A 118 -5.43 11.01 0.40
CA ASN A 118 -6.08 10.05 -0.49
C ASN A 118 -5.40 9.93 -1.87
N TYR A 119 -4.63 10.94 -2.28
CA TYR A 119 -3.98 10.96 -3.60
C TYR A 119 -2.50 10.58 -3.53
N TYR A 120 -1.84 10.90 -2.42
CA TYR A 120 -0.40 10.71 -2.27
C TYR A 120 -0.03 9.48 -1.44
N ILE A 121 -0.96 8.97 -0.64
CA ILE A 121 -0.67 7.88 0.29
C ILE A 121 -1.41 6.65 -0.13
N ASP A 122 -0.64 5.67 -0.61
CA ASP A 122 -1.16 4.33 -0.77
C ASP A 122 -0.99 3.58 0.55
N THR A 123 -2.07 2.94 1.01
CA THR A 123 -2.09 2.19 2.27
C THR A 123 -2.47 0.74 1.99
N ALA A 124 -1.81 -0.20 2.65
CA ALA A 124 -2.23 -1.59 2.69
C ALA A 124 -2.18 -2.14 4.12
N VAL A 125 -3.11 -3.04 4.43
CA VAL A 125 -3.19 -3.74 5.71
C VAL A 125 -3.09 -5.24 5.45
N TYR A 126 -2.42 -5.97 6.34
CA TYR A 126 -2.34 -7.41 6.31
C TYR A 126 -2.28 -8.04 7.70
N TYR A 127 -2.63 -9.33 7.76
CA TYR A 127 -2.56 -10.15 8.97
C TYR A 127 -1.63 -11.35 8.77
N VAL A 128 -0.52 -11.38 9.49
CA VAL A 128 0.40 -12.52 9.51
C VAL A 128 -0.05 -13.51 10.57
N LEU A 129 -0.19 -14.78 10.17
CA LEU A 129 -0.46 -15.89 11.07
C LEU A 129 0.89 -16.45 11.55
N LEU A 130 1.19 -16.30 12.84
CA LEU A 130 2.33 -16.93 13.49
C LEU A 130 1.83 -17.93 14.53
N ARG A 131 2.73 -18.83 14.96
CA ARG A 131 2.42 -19.77 16.06
C ARG A 131 2.01 -19.08 17.36
N GLN A 132 2.53 -17.87 17.61
CA GLN A 132 2.23 -17.10 18.82
C GLN A 132 0.85 -16.42 18.76
N GLY A 133 0.28 -16.22 17.57
CA GLY A 133 -0.94 -15.45 17.35
C GLY A 133 -0.93 -14.72 16.00
N VAL A 134 -1.79 -13.72 15.87
CA VAL A 134 -1.89 -12.90 14.65
C VAL A 134 -1.15 -11.58 14.84
N LEU A 135 -0.30 -11.22 13.88
CA LEU A 135 0.30 -9.88 13.78
C LEU A 135 -0.39 -9.09 12.68
N GLY A 136 -0.85 -7.88 12.98
CA GLY A 136 -1.34 -6.91 11.99
C GLY A 136 -0.20 -6.02 11.49
N ILE A 137 -0.03 -5.94 10.18
CA ILE A 137 0.92 -5.03 9.53
C ILE A 137 0.12 -4.02 8.72
N LYS A 138 0.43 -2.74 8.91
CA LYS A 138 -0.09 -1.64 8.08
C LYS A 138 1.08 -0.92 7.46
N VAL A 139 1.07 -0.80 6.15
CA VAL A 139 2.10 -0.13 5.36
C VAL A 139 1.47 1.08 4.69
N LYS A 140 2.13 2.23 4.78
CA LYS A 140 1.77 3.46 4.06
C LYS A 140 3.00 3.96 3.30
N PHE A 141 2.84 4.23 2.01
CA PHE A 141 3.87 4.86 1.19
C PHE A 141 3.41 6.22 0.73
N MET A 142 4.31 7.21 0.83
CA MET A 142 4.12 8.51 0.22
C MET A 142 4.74 8.51 -1.18
N ILE A 143 3.87 8.54 -2.17
CA ILE A 143 4.22 8.61 -3.58
C ILE A 143 4.89 9.98 -3.85
N PRO A 144 5.96 10.03 -4.68
CA PRO A 144 6.51 11.31 -5.13
C PRO A 144 5.49 12.15 -5.91
N TRP A 145 5.80 13.43 -6.07
CA TRP A 145 4.99 14.33 -6.90
C TRP A 145 5.73 14.47 -8.21
N ASP A 146 5.03 14.24 -9.31
CA ASP A 146 5.56 14.38 -10.66
C ASP A 146 4.64 15.30 -11.47
N PRO A 147 5.21 16.26 -12.22
CA PRO A 147 4.44 17.19 -13.04
C PRO A 147 3.74 16.51 -14.22
N ASP A 148 4.33 15.43 -14.75
CA ASP A 148 3.83 14.68 -15.91
C ASP A 148 2.60 13.82 -15.56
N GLY A 149 2.51 13.40 -14.29
CA GLY A 149 1.40 12.63 -13.76
C GLY A 149 1.33 11.17 -14.21
N GLU A 150 2.42 10.62 -14.76
CA GLU A 150 2.56 9.17 -14.99
C GLU A 150 2.77 8.42 -13.68
N ILE A 151 3.44 9.11 -12.77
CA ILE A 151 3.97 8.59 -11.54
C ILE A 151 3.07 9.12 -10.42
N GLY A 152 3.38 10.26 -9.82
CA GLY A 152 2.52 10.86 -8.80
C GLY A 152 1.24 11.57 -9.32
N PRO A 153 0.34 11.96 -8.40
CA PRO A 153 -0.77 12.86 -8.75
C PRO A 153 -0.24 14.24 -9.16
N LYS A 154 -0.82 14.84 -10.20
CA LYS A 154 -0.40 16.16 -10.73
C LYS A 154 -0.58 17.31 -9.74
N LYS A 155 -1.56 17.20 -8.84
CA LYS A 155 -1.92 18.26 -7.89
C LYS A 155 -0.93 18.31 -6.73
N LEU A 156 -0.09 19.34 -6.69
CA LEU A 156 0.83 19.61 -5.58
C LEU A 156 0.11 19.67 -4.22
N ALA A 157 0.46 18.77 -3.30
CA ALA A 157 -0.01 18.80 -1.91
C ALA A 157 0.62 19.91 -1.07
N LEU A 158 1.88 20.26 -1.34
CA LEU A 158 2.62 21.26 -0.59
C LEU A 158 2.95 22.42 -1.53
N ARG A 159 2.17 23.50 -1.47
CA ARG A 159 2.65 24.76 -2.05
C ARG A 159 3.83 25.22 -1.19
N SER A 160 4.99 25.39 -1.80
CA SER A 160 6.12 26.04 -1.15
C SER A 160 5.65 27.38 -0.58
N PRO A 161 5.83 27.65 0.73
CA PRO A 161 5.35 28.90 1.35
C PRO A 161 6.05 30.15 0.79
N CYS A 162 7.11 30.01 -0.01
CA CYS A 162 7.89 31.14 -0.54
C CYS A 162 7.28 31.87 -1.75
N LEU A 163 6.15 31.41 -2.32
CA LEU A 163 5.52 32.02 -3.52
C LEU A 163 4.33 32.95 -3.20
N ILE A 164 4.16 33.35 -1.93
CA ILE A 164 3.09 34.26 -1.48
C ILE A 164 3.67 35.60 -0.95
N MET A 165 4.99 35.81 -1.06
CA MET A 165 5.63 37.11 -0.79
C MET A 165 6.08 37.77 -2.08
#